data_AF-A0A7V1Q3Y6-F1
#
_entry.id   AF-A0A7V1Q3Y6-F1
#
_cell.length_a   1.000
_cell.length_b   1.000
_cell.length_c   1.000
_cell.angle_alpha   90.00
_cell.angle_beta   90.00
_cell.angle_gamma   90.00
#
_symmetry.space_group_name_H-M   'P 1'
#
loop_
_entity.id
_entity.type
_entity.pdbx_description
1 polymer ?
#
loop_
_entity_poly.entity_id
_entity_poly.type
_entity_poly.pdbx_seq_one_letter_code
_entity_poly.pdbx_strand_id
1 'polypeptide(L)'
;MIPEEWLPPVAVRRIICHSEPVLEVHDDLRLCYHFLIAKSGAVARGFFSLADNAHPQRGFANHTRMLNVGSAGVCVLGNEPNRQQWDSLVELVALLCKRYRIDITERTVLVHSEVERVFGIPQEGANDLAGLGDSLRASVREALFPPPAEEPTVFQPLLVGNRKIVGLVENGRWWIPAAQLAKACGLSFAGRDGTAEFTGSETQFVLPAQKHVIYGVELVCVPLREFLAKSGRHCFYDPLKKSLALMPLDA
;
A
#
# COMPACT_ATOMS: atom_id res chain seq x y z
N MET A 1 0.13 6.29 -19.02
CA MET A 1 -0.30 7.64 -18.56
C MET A 1 -1.51 8.05 -19.38
N ILE A 2 -2.60 8.46 -18.73
CA ILE A 2 -3.82 8.93 -19.41
C ILE A 2 -3.66 10.41 -19.78
N PRO A 3 -3.93 10.83 -21.03
CA PRO A 3 -3.83 12.23 -21.43
C PRO A 3 -4.83 13.14 -20.67
N GLU A 4 -4.41 14.36 -20.34
CA GLU A 4 -5.22 15.29 -19.55
C GLU A 4 -6.50 15.73 -20.27
N GLU A 5 -6.45 15.82 -21.60
CA GLU A 5 -7.59 16.16 -22.44
C GLU A 5 -8.68 15.07 -22.48
N TRP A 6 -8.43 13.91 -21.88
CA TRP A 6 -9.45 12.87 -21.65
C TRP A 6 -10.18 13.10 -20.32
N LEU A 7 -9.70 14.02 -19.48
CA LEU A 7 -10.17 14.28 -18.11
C LEU A 7 -10.68 15.73 -17.95
N PRO A 8 -11.79 16.09 -18.64
CA PRO A 8 -12.32 17.45 -18.62
C PRO A 8 -12.75 17.88 -17.20
N PRO A 9 -12.71 19.19 -16.87
CA PRO A 9 -13.07 19.69 -15.55
C PRO A 9 -14.61 19.73 -15.35
N VAL A 10 -15.23 18.55 -15.24
CA VAL A 10 -16.68 18.37 -15.08
C VAL A 10 -17.01 17.59 -13.80
N ALA A 11 -18.27 17.60 -13.40
CA ALA A 11 -18.74 16.81 -12.27
C ALA A 11 -18.96 15.35 -12.68
N VAL A 12 -18.15 14.44 -12.12
CA VAL A 12 -18.33 12.99 -12.21
C VAL A 12 -18.68 12.47 -10.81
N ARG A 13 -19.77 11.73 -10.69
CA ARG A 13 -20.33 11.27 -9.41
C ARG A 13 -19.97 9.82 -9.08
N ARG A 14 -19.75 9.00 -10.11
CA ARG A 14 -19.49 7.57 -9.95
C ARG A 14 -18.74 6.99 -11.15
N ILE A 15 -18.14 5.84 -10.92
CA ILE A 15 -17.44 5.03 -11.92
C ILE A 15 -18.11 3.65 -11.92
N ILE A 16 -18.54 3.20 -13.10
CA ILE A 16 -19.17 1.90 -13.28
C ILE A 16 -18.30 1.10 -14.22
N CYS A 17 -17.75 0.00 -13.69
CA CYS A 17 -16.84 -0.88 -14.41
C CYS A 17 -17.62 -2.02 -15.07
N HIS A 18 -17.27 -2.32 -16.31
CA HIS A 18 -17.90 -3.31 -17.17
C HIS A 18 -16.86 -4.30 -17.69
N SER A 19 -17.31 -5.45 -18.18
CA SER A 19 -16.51 -6.27 -19.09
C SER A 19 -17.28 -6.71 -20.33
N GLU A 20 -16.55 -6.87 -21.42
CA GLU A 20 -17.08 -7.34 -22.71
C GLU A 20 -16.27 -8.57 -23.15
N PRO A 21 -16.85 -9.59 -23.80
CA PRO A 21 -16.14 -10.83 -24.14
C PRO A 21 -15.06 -10.66 -25.21
N VAL A 22 -15.07 -9.54 -25.94
CA VAL A 22 -14.11 -9.23 -27.00
C VAL A 22 -12.76 -8.80 -26.41
N LEU A 23 -11.67 -8.97 -27.17
CA LEU A 23 -10.30 -8.71 -26.70
C LEU A 23 -9.68 -7.43 -27.27
N GLU A 24 -10.29 -6.89 -28.33
CA GLU A 24 -9.80 -5.75 -29.09
C GLU A 24 -10.83 -4.61 -29.11
N VAL A 25 -10.33 -3.37 -29.16
CA VAL A 25 -11.19 -2.18 -29.20
C VAL A 25 -11.82 -2.06 -30.57
N HIS A 26 -13.14 -1.86 -30.61
CA HIS A 26 -13.88 -1.53 -31.83
C HIS A 26 -14.87 -0.37 -31.59
N ASP A 27 -15.32 0.24 -32.68
CA ASP A 27 -16.08 1.49 -32.64
C ASP A 27 -17.40 1.40 -31.87
N ASP A 28 -18.10 0.27 -31.93
CA ASP A 28 -19.35 0.08 -31.17
C ASP A 28 -19.13 0.18 -29.66
N LEU A 29 -18.04 -0.38 -29.12
CA LEU A 29 -17.72 -0.22 -27.70
C LEU A 29 -17.31 1.22 -27.37
N ARG A 30 -16.62 1.88 -28.30
CA ARG A 30 -16.20 3.28 -28.13
C ARG A 30 -17.40 4.23 -28.09
N LEU A 31 -18.54 3.85 -28.67
CA LEU A 31 -19.81 4.58 -28.52
C LEU A 31 -20.46 4.36 -27.15
N CYS A 32 -20.16 3.26 -26.47
CA CYS A 32 -20.81 2.90 -25.20
C CYS A 32 -20.04 3.36 -23.96
N TYR A 33 -18.71 3.29 -23.98
CA TYR A 33 -17.86 3.50 -22.80
C TYR A 33 -16.93 4.70 -22.95
N HIS A 34 -16.50 5.31 -21.85
CA HIS A 34 -15.54 6.43 -21.87
C HIS A 34 -14.10 5.94 -21.97
N PHE A 35 -13.82 4.79 -21.36
CA PHE A 35 -12.51 4.16 -21.34
C PHE A 35 -12.65 2.66 -21.61
N LEU A 36 -11.72 2.11 -22.39
CA LEU A 36 -11.64 0.68 -22.69
C LEU A 36 -10.25 0.18 -22.36
N ILE A 37 -10.13 -0.98 -21.72
CA ILE A 37 -8.86 -1.57 -21.31
C ILE A 37 -8.65 -2.85 -22.11
N ALA A 38 -7.76 -2.79 -23.09
CA ALA A 38 -7.42 -3.90 -23.96
C ALA A 38 -6.72 -5.03 -23.19
N LYS A 39 -6.59 -6.22 -23.79
CA LYS A 39 -5.92 -7.38 -23.17
C LYS A 39 -4.50 -7.08 -22.67
N SER A 40 -3.79 -6.16 -23.31
CA SER A 40 -2.45 -5.71 -22.93
C SER A 40 -2.39 -4.76 -21.72
N GLY A 41 -3.55 -4.37 -21.17
CA GLY A 41 -3.67 -3.28 -20.18
C GLY A 41 -3.70 -1.88 -20.81
N ALA A 42 -3.50 -1.74 -22.12
CA ALA A 42 -3.56 -0.44 -22.78
C ALA A 42 -4.96 0.18 -22.67
N VAL A 43 -5.03 1.45 -22.26
CA VAL A 43 -6.27 2.20 -22.14
C VAL A 43 -6.56 2.98 -23.42
N ALA A 44 -7.71 2.72 -24.03
CA ALA A 44 -8.25 3.47 -25.16
C ALA A 44 -9.39 4.39 -24.69
N ARG A 45 -9.56 5.51 -25.40
CA ARG A 45 -10.66 6.46 -25.18
C ARG A 45 -11.90 6.08 -25.99
N GLY A 46 -13.07 6.21 -25.38
CA GLY A 46 -14.34 6.25 -26.09
C GLY A 46 -14.52 7.50 -26.94
N PHE A 47 -15.60 7.54 -27.71
CA PHE A 47 -15.97 8.70 -28.51
C PHE A 47 -16.67 9.78 -27.67
N PHE A 48 -17.49 9.36 -26.70
CA PHE A 48 -18.10 10.30 -25.75
C PHE A 48 -17.13 10.59 -24.60
N SER A 49 -17.02 11.87 -24.28
CA SER A 49 -16.24 12.37 -23.16
C SER A 49 -17.03 12.29 -21.86
N LEU A 50 -16.34 12.38 -20.72
CA LEU A 50 -16.98 12.49 -19.41
C LEU A 50 -17.90 13.72 -19.31
N ALA A 51 -17.64 14.77 -20.10
CA ALA A 51 -18.49 15.96 -20.13
C ALA A 51 -19.87 15.67 -20.75
N ASP A 52 -19.94 14.77 -21.73
CA ASP A 52 -21.18 14.36 -22.39
C ASP A 52 -22.11 13.63 -21.41
N ASN A 53 -21.55 12.85 -20.48
CA ASN A 53 -22.33 12.21 -19.42
C ASN A 53 -22.58 13.14 -18.22
N ALA A 54 -21.75 14.17 -17.98
CA ALA A 54 -22.00 15.15 -16.93
C ALA A 54 -23.19 16.07 -17.25
N HIS A 55 -23.31 16.49 -18.52
CA HIS A 55 -24.38 17.36 -19.00
C HIS A 55 -24.83 16.96 -20.43
N PRO A 56 -25.64 15.90 -20.59
CA PRO A 56 -26.02 15.40 -21.91
C PRO A 56 -26.80 16.43 -22.74
N GLN A 57 -26.32 16.74 -23.95
CA GLN A 57 -27.01 17.64 -24.90
C GLN A 57 -27.27 17.01 -26.27
N ARG A 58 -26.32 16.25 -26.82
CA ARG A 58 -26.36 15.74 -28.22
C ARG A 58 -26.04 14.24 -28.35
N GLY A 59 -25.98 13.52 -27.24
CA GLY A 59 -25.49 12.14 -27.15
C GLY A 59 -24.65 11.97 -25.90
N PHE A 60 -24.48 10.73 -25.44
CA PHE A 60 -23.70 10.38 -24.27
C PHE A 60 -23.33 8.89 -24.32
N ALA A 61 -22.32 8.49 -23.55
CA ALA A 61 -21.90 7.10 -23.42
C ALA A 61 -22.96 6.30 -22.69
N ASN A 62 -23.63 5.37 -23.37
CA ASN A 62 -24.80 4.65 -22.86
C ASN A 62 -24.43 3.26 -22.33
N HIS A 63 -23.61 3.23 -21.27
CA HIS A 63 -23.03 2.02 -20.69
C HIS A 63 -23.87 1.39 -19.56
N THR A 64 -24.77 2.11 -18.92
CA THR A 64 -25.52 1.59 -17.77
C THR A 64 -26.91 2.18 -17.69
N ARG A 65 -27.92 1.30 -17.79
CA ARG A 65 -29.32 1.69 -17.87
C ARG A 65 -29.70 2.61 -16.70
N MET A 66 -30.23 3.78 -17.04
CA MET A 66 -30.69 4.83 -16.11
C MET A 66 -29.62 5.40 -15.15
N LEU A 67 -28.34 5.05 -15.33
CA LEU A 67 -27.23 5.52 -14.51
C LEU A 67 -26.08 6.13 -15.32
N ASN A 68 -26.26 6.41 -16.61
CA ASN A 68 -25.20 7.04 -17.41
C ASN A 68 -24.84 8.46 -16.95
N VAL A 69 -25.85 9.26 -16.58
CA VAL A 69 -25.65 10.67 -16.24
C VAL A 69 -24.85 10.83 -14.95
N GLY A 70 -23.75 11.58 -15.06
CA GLY A 70 -22.76 11.76 -14.00
C GLY A 70 -21.90 10.53 -13.72
N SER A 71 -21.88 9.53 -14.60
CA SER A 71 -21.09 8.32 -14.43
C SER A 71 -20.02 8.18 -15.50
N ALA A 72 -18.86 7.65 -15.08
CA ALA A 72 -17.82 7.18 -15.98
C ALA A 72 -17.96 5.67 -16.21
N GLY A 73 -18.35 5.25 -17.41
CA GLY A 73 -18.23 3.87 -17.86
C GLY A 73 -16.79 3.50 -18.25
N VAL A 74 -16.24 2.49 -17.57
CA VAL A 74 -14.92 1.88 -17.87
C VAL A 74 -15.14 0.43 -18.25
N CYS A 75 -14.70 0.00 -19.42
CA CYS A 75 -14.87 -1.38 -19.89
C CYS A 75 -13.53 -2.12 -19.96
N VAL A 76 -13.46 -3.33 -19.40
CA VAL A 76 -12.35 -4.25 -19.58
C VAL A 76 -12.67 -5.25 -20.70
N LEU A 77 -11.74 -5.42 -21.64
CA LEU A 77 -11.93 -6.32 -22.78
C LEU A 77 -11.49 -7.75 -22.47
N GLY A 78 -12.47 -8.62 -22.26
CA GLY A 78 -12.37 -10.01 -21.81
C GLY A 78 -13.30 -10.22 -20.62
N ASN A 79 -13.95 -11.39 -20.54
CA ASN A 79 -14.93 -11.70 -19.47
C ASN A 79 -14.35 -11.52 -18.06
N GLU A 80 -13.10 -11.92 -17.86
CA GLU A 80 -12.36 -11.78 -16.61
C GLU A 80 -11.05 -11.01 -16.86
N PRO A 81 -10.75 -9.95 -16.09
CA PRO A 81 -9.52 -9.20 -16.24
C PRO A 81 -8.28 -10.07 -15.97
N ASN A 82 -7.33 -10.10 -16.90
CA ASN A 82 -6.00 -10.59 -16.58
C ASN A 82 -5.26 -9.59 -15.65
N ARG A 83 -4.06 -9.97 -15.17
CA ARG A 83 -3.30 -9.12 -14.24
C ARG A 83 -3.02 -7.71 -14.77
N GLN A 84 -2.59 -7.58 -16.03
CA GLN A 84 -2.28 -6.27 -16.63
C GLN A 84 -3.55 -5.41 -16.75
N GLN A 85 -4.67 -6.03 -17.08
CA GLN A 85 -5.97 -5.34 -17.16
C GLN A 85 -6.46 -4.92 -15.78
N TRP A 86 -6.31 -5.77 -14.77
CA TRP A 86 -6.65 -5.46 -13.39
C TRP A 86 -5.83 -4.28 -12.86
N ASP A 87 -4.51 -4.33 -13.03
CA ASP A 87 -3.62 -3.25 -12.60
C ASP A 87 -4.00 -1.92 -13.30
N SER A 88 -4.26 -1.97 -14.61
CA SER A 88 -4.68 -0.78 -15.39
C SER A 88 -6.07 -0.26 -14.98
N LEU A 89 -7.00 -1.15 -14.65
CA LEU A 89 -8.32 -0.81 -14.14
C LEU A 89 -8.21 -0.10 -12.80
N VAL A 90 -7.44 -0.65 -11.86
CA VAL A 90 -7.21 -0.08 -10.53
C VAL A 90 -6.55 1.30 -10.65
N GLU A 91 -5.50 1.43 -11.45
CA GLU A 91 -4.81 2.71 -11.69
C GLU A 91 -5.75 3.77 -12.29
N LEU A 92 -6.53 3.40 -13.31
CA LEU A 92 -7.47 4.31 -13.97
C LEU A 92 -8.58 4.75 -13.00
N VAL A 93 -9.18 3.82 -12.27
CA VAL A 93 -10.24 4.12 -11.30
C VAL A 93 -9.71 4.99 -10.17
N ALA A 94 -8.51 4.70 -9.63
CA ALA A 94 -7.85 5.52 -8.64
C ALA A 94 -7.60 6.95 -9.15
N LEU A 95 -7.09 7.09 -10.39
CA LEU A 95 -6.90 8.39 -11.04
C LEU A 95 -8.21 9.18 -11.13
N LEU A 96 -9.30 8.54 -11.56
CA LEU A 96 -10.61 9.17 -11.66
C LEU A 96 -11.15 9.58 -10.28
N CYS A 97 -11.03 8.71 -9.27
CA CYS A 97 -11.43 9.03 -7.90
C CYS A 97 -10.69 10.26 -7.37
N LYS A 98 -9.37 10.32 -7.56
CA LYS A 98 -8.55 11.46 -7.17
C LYS A 98 -8.91 12.73 -7.95
N ARG A 99 -9.04 12.62 -9.28
CA ARG A 99 -9.28 13.75 -10.18
C ARG A 99 -10.61 14.45 -9.91
N TYR A 100 -11.66 13.65 -9.67
CA TYR A 100 -13.03 14.13 -9.52
C TYR A 100 -13.54 14.12 -8.08
N ARG A 101 -12.66 13.77 -7.11
CA ARG A 101 -12.99 13.68 -5.68
C ARG A 101 -14.17 12.74 -5.41
N ILE A 102 -14.11 11.55 -6.01
CA ILE A 102 -15.12 10.50 -5.82
C ILE A 102 -14.69 9.63 -4.64
N ASP A 103 -15.55 9.55 -3.62
CA ASP A 103 -15.34 8.65 -2.49
C ASP A 103 -15.41 7.18 -2.95
N ILE A 104 -14.68 6.27 -2.31
CA ILE A 104 -14.67 4.84 -2.68
C ILE A 104 -15.73 4.10 -1.86
N THR A 105 -16.93 3.93 -2.43
CA THR A 105 -18.09 3.26 -1.81
C THR A 105 -18.81 2.37 -2.83
N GLU A 106 -19.71 1.48 -2.37
CA GLU A 106 -20.56 0.66 -3.25
C GLU A 106 -21.44 1.48 -4.21
N ARG A 107 -21.73 2.76 -3.90
CA ARG A 107 -22.57 3.65 -4.73
C ARG A 107 -21.79 4.52 -5.71
N THR A 108 -20.47 4.52 -5.61
CA THR A 108 -19.62 5.47 -6.35
C THR A 108 -18.51 4.79 -7.13
N VAL A 109 -18.05 3.62 -6.69
CA VAL A 109 -17.12 2.75 -7.42
C VAL A 109 -17.66 1.34 -7.36
N LEU A 110 -18.22 0.88 -8.48
CA LEU A 110 -18.92 -0.39 -8.56
C LEU A 110 -18.72 -1.06 -9.92
N VAL A 111 -18.89 -2.37 -9.94
CA VAL A 111 -19.04 -3.13 -11.18
C VAL A 111 -20.50 -3.15 -11.60
N HIS A 112 -20.77 -3.35 -12.90
CA HIS A 112 -22.12 -3.31 -13.45
C HIS A 112 -23.07 -4.33 -12.80
N SER A 113 -22.58 -5.53 -12.48
CA SER A 113 -23.36 -6.55 -11.76
C SER A 113 -23.88 -6.10 -10.38
N GLU A 114 -23.30 -5.06 -9.77
CA GLU A 114 -23.76 -4.53 -8.48
C GLU A 114 -24.91 -3.53 -8.62
N VAL A 115 -25.14 -2.98 -9.82
CA VAL A 115 -26.05 -1.85 -10.04
C VAL A 115 -27.47 -2.14 -9.57
N GLU A 116 -28.02 -3.30 -9.93
CA GLU A 116 -29.40 -3.65 -9.56
C GLU A 116 -29.56 -3.75 -8.04
N ARG A 117 -28.63 -4.43 -7.36
CA ARG A 117 -28.64 -4.56 -5.90
C ARG A 117 -28.47 -3.20 -5.20
N VAL A 118 -27.56 -2.36 -5.69
CA VAL A 118 -27.19 -1.10 -5.01
C VAL A 118 -28.21 0.01 -5.26
N PHE A 119 -28.79 0.07 -6.46
CA PHE A 119 -29.68 1.16 -6.89
C PHE A 119 -31.14 0.76 -7.12
N GLY A 120 -31.46 -0.53 -7.12
CA GLY A 120 -32.82 -1.01 -7.42
C GLY A 120 -33.24 -0.79 -8.87
N ILE A 121 -32.28 -0.68 -9.80
CA ILE A 121 -32.52 -0.45 -11.22
C ILE A 121 -32.22 -1.75 -11.97
N PRO A 122 -33.24 -2.43 -12.52
CA PRO A 122 -33.04 -3.67 -13.26
C PRO A 122 -32.00 -3.51 -14.37
N GLN A 123 -31.02 -4.42 -14.43
CA GLN A 123 -30.03 -4.46 -15.51
C GLN A 123 -30.17 -5.79 -16.26
N GLU A 124 -30.31 -5.74 -17.58
CA GLU A 124 -30.34 -6.94 -18.42
C GLU A 124 -28.89 -7.41 -18.65
N GLY A 125 -28.60 -8.68 -18.38
CA GLY A 125 -27.30 -9.29 -18.69
C GLY A 125 -26.11 -8.85 -17.82
N ALA A 126 -26.35 -8.22 -16.65
CA ALA A 126 -25.31 -7.70 -15.76
C ALA A 126 -24.59 -8.79 -14.93
N ASN A 127 -24.01 -9.78 -15.61
CA ASN A 127 -23.13 -10.78 -15.00
C ASN A 127 -21.64 -10.43 -15.16
N ASP A 128 -21.33 -9.29 -15.76
CA ASP A 128 -19.97 -8.84 -16.02
C ASP A 128 -19.28 -8.40 -14.71
N LEU A 129 -18.05 -8.89 -14.55
CA LEU A 129 -17.21 -8.70 -13.34
C LEU A 129 -17.88 -9.11 -12.02
N ALA A 130 -18.84 -10.04 -12.07
CA ALA A 130 -19.58 -10.51 -10.90
C ALA A 130 -18.64 -10.94 -9.75
N GLY A 131 -18.87 -10.38 -8.56
CA GLY A 131 -18.08 -10.67 -7.36
C GLY A 131 -16.78 -9.88 -7.20
N LEU A 132 -16.39 -9.04 -8.17
CA LEU A 132 -15.13 -8.29 -8.10
C LEU A 132 -15.24 -6.90 -7.44
N GLY A 133 -16.44 -6.44 -7.11
CA GLY A 133 -16.69 -5.09 -6.58
C GLY A 133 -15.88 -4.75 -5.32
N ASP A 134 -15.85 -5.64 -4.34
CA ASP A 134 -15.11 -5.42 -3.08
C ASP A 134 -13.60 -5.40 -3.31
N SER A 135 -13.09 -6.35 -4.11
CA SER A 135 -11.67 -6.42 -4.48
C SER A 135 -11.22 -5.19 -5.27
N LEU A 136 -12.07 -4.67 -6.17
CA LEU A 136 -11.80 -3.43 -6.91
C LEU A 136 -11.68 -2.25 -5.94
N ARG A 137 -12.67 -2.07 -5.05
CA ARG A 137 -12.66 -0.98 -4.06
C ARG A 137 -11.45 -1.07 -3.12
N ALA A 138 -11.09 -2.28 -2.66
CA ALA A 138 -9.91 -2.50 -1.82
C ALA A 138 -8.61 -2.10 -2.55
N SER A 139 -8.44 -2.60 -3.78
CA SER A 139 -7.25 -2.32 -4.60
C SER A 139 -7.11 -0.82 -4.93
N VAL A 140 -8.23 -0.13 -5.21
CA VAL A 140 -8.23 1.31 -5.47
C VAL A 140 -7.86 2.11 -4.21
N ARG A 141 -8.29 1.68 -3.01
CA ARG A 141 -7.87 2.33 -1.76
C ARG A 141 -6.38 2.17 -1.53
N GLU A 142 -5.85 0.96 -1.73
CA GLU A 142 -4.41 0.68 -1.62
C GLU A 142 -3.60 1.50 -2.63
N ALA A 143 -4.09 1.66 -3.87
CA ALA A 143 -3.42 2.48 -4.87
C ALA A 143 -3.41 3.99 -4.53
N LEU A 144 -4.47 4.52 -3.90
CA LEU A 144 -4.52 5.94 -3.51
C LEU A 144 -3.79 6.23 -2.20
N PHE A 145 -3.81 5.27 -1.29
CA PHE A 145 -3.24 5.37 0.05
C PHE A 145 -2.38 4.14 0.28
N PRO A 146 -1.24 4.03 -0.43
CA PRO A 146 -0.36 2.90 -0.24
C PRO A 146 0.05 2.86 1.23
N PRO A 147 0.15 1.65 1.83
CA PRO A 147 0.68 1.55 3.18
C PRO A 147 2.03 2.26 3.21
N PRO A 148 2.38 2.91 4.33
CA PRO A 148 3.71 3.51 4.47
C PRO A 148 4.74 2.44 4.10
N ALA A 149 5.67 2.79 3.21
CA ALA A 149 6.72 1.87 2.79
C ALA A 149 7.40 1.31 4.04
N GLU A 150 7.55 -0.02 4.12
CA GLU A 150 8.38 -0.62 5.16
C GLU A 150 9.76 0.05 5.09
N GLU A 151 10.18 0.68 6.18
CA GLU A 151 11.52 1.23 6.23
C GLU A 151 12.50 0.07 6.02
N PRO A 152 13.47 0.21 5.10
CA PRO A 152 14.40 -0.87 4.83
C PRO A 152 15.11 -1.24 6.12
N THR A 153 15.19 -2.54 6.39
CA THR A 153 16.01 -3.07 7.47
C THR A 153 17.45 -2.63 7.28
N VAL A 154 17.95 -1.75 8.17
CA VAL A 154 19.33 -1.26 8.10
C VAL A 154 20.17 -1.90 9.18
N PHE A 155 21.33 -2.44 8.82
CA PHE A 155 22.34 -2.87 9.78
C PHE A 155 23.30 -1.72 10.10
N GLN A 156 23.35 -1.29 11.35
CA GLN A 156 24.21 -0.20 11.77
C GLN A 156 25.20 -0.59 12.88
N PRO A 157 26.43 -0.06 12.85
CA PRO A 157 27.41 -0.33 13.89
C PRO A 157 27.14 0.48 15.17
N LEU A 158 27.20 -0.23 16.30
CA LEU A 158 27.22 0.30 17.66
C LEU A 158 28.58 -0.03 18.30
N LEU A 159 29.30 1.00 18.71
CA LEU A 159 30.54 0.87 19.47
C LEU A 159 30.24 0.82 20.97
N VAL A 160 30.80 -0.17 21.65
CA VAL A 160 30.72 -0.33 23.10
C VAL A 160 32.15 -0.49 23.62
N GLY A 161 32.72 0.59 24.17
CA GLY A 161 34.17 0.68 24.38
C GLY A 161 34.93 0.45 23.08
N ASN A 162 35.82 -0.54 23.05
CA ASN A 162 36.59 -0.93 21.87
C ASN A 162 35.93 -2.01 21.01
N ARG A 163 34.69 -2.40 21.30
CA ARG A 163 33.97 -3.46 20.56
C ARG A 163 32.94 -2.87 19.63
N LYS A 164 32.86 -3.42 18.42
CA LYS A 164 31.83 -3.12 17.44
C LYS A 164 30.78 -4.22 17.46
N ILE A 165 29.54 -3.84 17.74
CA ILE A 165 28.35 -4.68 17.66
C ILE A 165 27.54 -4.18 16.46
N VAL A 166 26.91 -5.08 15.71
CA VAL A 166 25.99 -4.67 14.64
C VAL A 166 24.56 -4.78 15.18
N GLY A 167 23.88 -3.64 15.19
CA GLY A 167 22.46 -3.53 15.50
C GLY A 167 21.63 -3.56 14.22
N LEU A 168 20.40 -4.03 14.36
CA LEU A 168 19.35 -3.94 13.37
C LEU A 168 18.53 -2.67 13.65
N VAL A 169 18.27 -1.86 12.63
CA VAL A 169 17.36 -0.71 12.70
C VAL A 169 16.14 -1.05 11.86
N GLU A 170 15.00 -1.14 12.55
CA GLU A 170 13.71 -1.49 11.96
C GLU A 170 12.66 -0.53 12.51
N ASN A 171 11.96 0.18 11.63
CA ASN A 171 10.95 1.21 11.99
C ASN A 171 11.49 2.23 13.01
N GLY A 172 12.69 2.76 12.77
CA GLY A 172 13.41 3.66 13.68
C GLY A 172 13.88 3.06 15.02
N ARG A 173 13.66 1.78 15.30
CA ARG A 173 14.06 1.12 16.56
C ARG A 173 15.35 0.31 16.37
N TRP A 174 16.30 0.49 17.30
CA TRP A 174 17.54 -0.27 17.35
C TRP A 174 17.36 -1.56 18.16
N TRP A 175 17.63 -2.69 17.52
CA TRP A 175 17.69 -4.01 18.12
C TRP A 175 19.14 -4.50 18.14
N ILE A 176 19.64 -4.81 19.33
CA ILE A 176 21.06 -5.15 19.54
C ILE A 176 21.16 -6.60 20.03
N PRO A 177 22.06 -7.42 19.48
CA PRO A 177 22.32 -8.77 19.99
C PRO A 177 22.65 -8.77 21.48
N ALA A 178 21.75 -9.33 22.30
CA ALA A 178 21.79 -9.20 23.76
C ALA A 178 23.06 -9.81 24.36
N ALA A 179 23.47 -10.99 23.88
CA ALA A 179 24.70 -11.66 24.32
C ALA A 179 25.97 -10.83 24.01
N GLN A 180 26.03 -10.19 22.83
CA GLN A 180 27.18 -9.36 22.46
C GLN A 180 27.22 -8.08 23.30
N LEU A 181 26.06 -7.47 23.53
CA LEU A 181 25.90 -6.28 24.35
C LEU A 181 26.28 -6.53 25.80
N ALA A 182 25.81 -7.64 26.39
CA ALA A 182 26.17 -8.06 27.74
C ALA A 182 27.68 -8.25 27.87
N LYS A 183 28.27 -9.03 26.96
CA LYS A 183 29.73 -9.27 26.93
C LYS A 183 30.52 -7.98 26.79
N ALA A 184 30.04 -7.00 26.03
CA ALA A 184 30.71 -5.72 25.85
C ALA A 184 30.55 -4.77 27.05
N CYS A 185 29.46 -4.90 27.81
CA CYS A 185 29.21 -4.11 29.01
C CYS A 185 29.74 -4.75 30.30
N GLY A 186 30.33 -5.95 30.23
CA GLY A 186 30.79 -6.70 31.42
C GLY A 186 29.64 -7.33 32.21
N LEU A 187 28.53 -7.64 31.54
CA LEU A 187 27.35 -8.27 32.13
C LEU A 187 27.25 -9.74 31.69
N SER A 188 26.65 -10.55 32.55
CA SER A 188 26.13 -11.87 32.22
C SER A 188 24.77 -11.74 31.53
N PHE A 189 24.46 -12.70 30.65
CA PHE A 189 23.22 -12.73 29.91
C PHE A 189 22.58 -14.13 29.97
N ALA A 190 21.28 -14.17 30.23
CA ALA A 190 20.43 -15.32 30.00
C ALA A 190 19.14 -14.85 29.32
N GLY A 191 18.81 -15.38 28.15
CA GLY A 191 17.64 -14.91 27.43
C GLY A 191 17.22 -15.80 26.29
N ARG A 192 15.94 -15.68 25.95
CA ARG A 192 15.28 -16.35 24.82
C ARG A 192 14.33 -15.36 24.17
N ASP A 193 13.63 -15.81 23.14
CA ASP A 193 12.57 -15.00 22.55
C ASP A 193 11.54 -14.59 23.63
N GLY A 194 11.12 -13.33 23.59
CA GLY A 194 10.28 -12.69 24.60
C GLY A 194 11.03 -11.99 25.73
N THR A 195 12.10 -12.57 26.30
CA THR A 195 12.76 -12.02 27.51
C THR A 195 14.27 -12.25 27.57
N ALA A 196 15.00 -11.21 27.99
CA ALA A 196 16.43 -11.23 28.23
C ALA A 196 16.76 -10.66 29.62
N GLU A 197 17.49 -11.42 30.42
CA GLU A 197 17.99 -11.04 31.74
C GLU A 197 19.48 -10.68 31.66
N PHE A 198 19.83 -9.58 32.31
CA PHE A 198 21.19 -9.07 32.43
C PHE A 198 21.58 -8.98 33.91
N THR A 199 22.78 -9.47 34.24
CA THR A 199 23.29 -9.49 35.61
C THR A 199 24.74 -8.99 35.65
N GLY A 200 25.02 -8.01 36.48
CA GLY A 200 26.34 -7.48 36.81
C GLY A 200 26.60 -7.57 38.32
N SER A 201 27.70 -7.00 38.79
CA SER A 201 28.05 -7.00 40.22
C SER A 201 27.03 -6.25 41.10
N GLU A 202 26.45 -5.17 40.57
CA GLU A 202 25.52 -4.30 41.30
C GLU A 202 24.22 -4.01 40.52
N THR A 203 24.02 -4.67 39.38
CA THR A 203 22.90 -4.39 38.47
C THR A 203 22.23 -5.68 38.03
N GLN A 204 20.91 -5.77 38.16
CA GLN A 204 20.11 -6.85 37.58
C GLN A 204 18.84 -6.26 36.97
N PHE A 205 18.56 -6.60 35.72
CA PHE A 205 17.34 -6.15 35.05
C PHE A 205 16.94 -7.10 33.91
N VAL A 206 15.65 -7.07 33.59
CA VAL A 206 15.05 -7.86 32.50
C VAL A 206 14.51 -6.92 31.45
N LEU A 207 14.72 -7.26 30.17
CA LEU A 207 14.23 -6.54 29.01
C LEU A 207 13.35 -7.44 28.14
N PRO A 208 12.38 -6.86 27.41
CA PRO A 208 11.75 -7.56 26.30
C PRO A 208 12.81 -7.90 25.26
N ALA A 209 12.74 -9.11 24.71
CA ALA A 209 13.67 -9.58 23.70
C ALA A 209 12.93 -10.20 22.51
N GLN A 210 13.54 -10.12 21.35
CA GLN A 210 12.98 -10.68 20.11
C GLN A 210 14.10 -11.36 19.30
N LYS A 211 13.76 -12.46 18.62
CA LYS A 211 14.65 -13.05 17.62
C LYS A 211 14.70 -12.21 16.36
N HIS A 212 15.90 -11.86 15.92
CA HIS A 212 16.15 -11.23 14.62
C HIS A 212 17.28 -11.95 13.89
N VAL A 213 17.22 -11.93 12.55
CA VAL A 213 18.29 -12.45 11.70
C VAL A 213 19.23 -11.30 11.34
N ILE A 214 20.48 -11.37 11.80
CA ILE A 214 21.53 -10.40 11.48
C ILE A 214 22.63 -11.15 10.73
N TYR A 215 22.87 -10.78 9.47
CA TYR A 215 23.81 -11.45 8.55
C TYR A 215 23.61 -12.98 8.48
N GLY A 216 22.34 -13.43 8.41
CA GLY A 216 22.00 -14.85 8.30
C GLY A 216 22.06 -15.63 9.62
N VAL A 217 22.34 -14.97 10.75
CA VAL A 217 22.37 -15.60 12.07
C VAL A 217 21.18 -15.11 12.88
N GLU A 218 20.37 -16.05 13.38
CA GLU A 218 19.30 -15.75 14.32
C GLU A 218 19.88 -15.42 15.71
N LEU A 219 19.57 -14.24 16.22
CA LEU A 219 20.08 -13.71 17.47
C LEU A 219 18.92 -13.19 18.34
N VAL A 220 19.00 -13.46 19.64
CA VAL A 220 18.14 -12.79 20.62
C VAL A 220 18.63 -11.35 20.77
N CYS A 221 17.80 -10.40 20.36
CA CYS A 221 18.10 -8.99 20.39
C CYS A 221 17.23 -8.28 21.41
N VAL A 222 17.77 -7.20 21.98
CA VAL A 222 17.05 -6.31 22.89
C VAL A 222 16.99 -4.90 22.31
N PRO A 223 15.93 -4.14 22.60
CA PRO A 223 15.86 -2.73 22.26
C PRO A 223 16.95 -1.90 22.94
N LEU A 224 17.73 -1.12 22.17
CA LEU A 224 18.83 -0.32 22.69
C LEU A 224 18.36 0.73 23.72
N ARG A 225 17.24 1.39 23.45
CA ARG A 225 16.71 2.47 24.31
C ARG A 225 16.37 1.96 25.71
N GLU A 226 15.72 0.81 25.79
CA GLU A 226 15.32 0.16 27.03
C GLU A 226 16.54 -0.35 27.79
N PHE A 227 17.54 -0.88 27.07
CA PHE A 227 18.82 -1.23 27.68
C PHE A 227 19.52 -0.02 28.29
N LEU A 228 19.61 1.11 27.58
CA LEU A 228 20.21 2.35 28.09
C LEU A 228 19.51 2.83 29.37
N ALA A 229 18.18 2.83 29.36
CA ALA A 229 17.37 3.26 30.51
C ALA A 229 17.56 2.40 31.76
N LYS A 230 17.91 1.12 31.62
CA LYS A 230 18.11 0.18 32.74
C LYS A 230 19.57 0.02 33.16
N SER A 231 20.51 0.23 32.25
CA SER A 231 21.94 0.00 32.47
C SER A 231 22.68 1.22 33.03
N GLY A 232 22.04 2.38 33.15
CA GLY A 232 22.72 3.61 33.57
C GLY A 232 23.77 4.07 32.55
N ARG A 233 23.48 3.89 31.25
CA ARG A 233 24.36 4.26 30.14
C ARG A 233 23.67 5.21 29.20
N HIS A 234 24.45 5.95 28.44
CA HIS A 234 23.96 6.79 27.36
C HIS A 234 24.69 6.47 26.04
N CYS A 235 24.13 6.93 24.93
CA CYS A 235 24.76 6.82 23.62
C CYS A 235 24.91 8.21 22.97
N PHE A 236 25.99 8.39 22.23
CA PHE A 236 26.19 9.56 21.36
C PHE A 236 26.60 9.10 19.96
N TYR A 237 26.37 9.96 18.95
CA TYR A 237 26.81 9.70 17.59
C TYR A 237 28.27 10.17 17.41
N ASP A 238 29.15 9.27 17.00
CA ASP A 238 30.52 9.59 16.59
C ASP A 238 30.52 9.84 15.07
N PRO A 239 30.62 11.10 14.61
CA PRO A 239 30.57 11.44 13.18
C PRO A 239 31.81 10.98 12.42
N LEU A 240 32.96 10.80 13.08
CA LEU A 240 34.19 10.33 12.44
C LEU A 240 34.10 8.84 12.12
N LYS A 241 33.51 8.06 13.03
CA LYS A 241 33.33 6.61 12.87
C LYS A 241 32.00 6.23 12.23
N LYS A 242 31.11 7.21 12.03
CA LYS A 242 29.74 7.04 11.51
C LYS A 242 28.99 5.95 12.29
N SER A 243 29.06 6.00 13.62
CA SER A 243 28.53 4.96 14.51
C SER A 243 28.01 5.56 15.81
N LEU A 244 27.06 4.88 16.45
CA LEU A 244 26.73 5.19 17.84
C LEU A 244 27.82 4.64 18.77
N ALA A 245 28.13 5.36 19.83
CA ALA A 245 29.05 4.94 20.88
C ALA A 245 28.34 4.93 22.24
N LEU A 246 28.44 3.82 22.95
CA LEU A 246 27.85 3.58 24.26
C LEU A 246 28.85 3.93 25.37
N MET A 247 28.46 4.79 26.31
CA MET A 247 29.28 5.20 27.45
C MET A 247 28.54 5.05 28.80
N PRO A 248 29.27 4.81 29.91
CA PRO A 248 28.73 4.99 31.25
C PRO A 248 28.19 6.42 31.43
N LEU A 249 27.18 6.62 32.27
CA LEU A 249 26.69 7.97 32.62
C LEU A 249 27.74 8.82 33.34
N ASP A 250 28.68 8.19 34.05
CA ASP A 250 29.70 8.87 34.87
C ASP A 250 31.06 9.05 34.15
N ALA A 251 31.11 8.83 32.83
CA ALA A 251 32.34 8.85 32.02
C ALA A 251 32.61 10.20 31.33
#